data_AF-A0A4P6ZFD5-F1
#
_entry.id   AF-A0A4P6ZFD5-F1
#
_cell.length_a   1.000
_cell.length_b   1.000
_cell.length_c   1.000
_cell.angle_alpha   90.00
_cell.angle_beta   90.00
_cell.angle_gamma   90.00
#
_symmetry.space_group_name_H-M   'P 1'
#
loop_
_entity.id
_entity.type
_entity.pdbx_description
1 polymer ?
#
loop_
_entity_poly.entity_id
_entity_poly.type
_entity_poly.pdbx_seq_one_letter_code
_entity_poly.pdbx_strand_id
1 'polypeptide(L)'
;MVCFCKNLITLFVIIKVLVLFDDFLVHKLNQISRNEYLCFMIVICQRLLKNTKISGITLFPFIILRKPEYRHDPILINHEKIHLRQQLELLIIFFYLWYVMEYYYRLFKLKNRDLAYRSISFEREAYAMEANPDYLENRNHWSFWKYIK
;
A
#
# COMPACT_ATOMS: atom_id res chain seq x y z
N MET A 1 -18.51 -15.08 -30.69
CA MET A 1 -18.25 -13.63 -30.71
C MET A 1 -18.77 -13.04 -29.40
N VAL A 2 -17.95 -13.13 -28.34
CA VAL A 2 -18.37 -12.82 -26.97
C VAL A 2 -18.20 -11.32 -26.70
N CYS A 3 -19.35 -10.65 -26.66
CA CYS A 3 -19.69 -9.47 -25.86
C CYS A 3 -18.52 -8.66 -25.23
N PHE A 4 -17.93 -7.75 -26.01
CA PHE A 4 -16.93 -6.77 -25.53
C PHE A 4 -17.54 -5.52 -24.87
N CYS A 5 -18.87 -5.40 -24.80
CA CYS A 5 -19.56 -4.14 -24.44
C CYS A 5 -19.82 -3.93 -22.93
N LYS A 6 -19.55 -4.93 -22.07
CA LYS A 6 -19.73 -4.79 -20.60
C LYS A 6 -18.51 -4.24 -19.85
N ASN A 7 -17.35 -4.15 -20.51
CA ASN A 7 -16.10 -3.74 -19.84
C ASN A 7 -15.94 -2.22 -19.71
N LEU A 8 -16.45 -1.42 -20.66
CA LEU A 8 -16.21 0.03 -20.62
C LEU A 8 -17.02 0.74 -19.54
N ILE A 9 -18.28 0.33 -19.32
CA ILE A 9 -19.13 0.88 -18.26
C ILE A 9 -18.60 0.48 -16.88
N THR A 10 -18.17 -0.78 -16.71
CA THR A 10 -17.58 -1.26 -15.46
C THR A 10 -16.27 -0.53 -15.15
N LEU A 11 -15.43 -0.31 -16.17
CA LEU A 11 -14.21 0.48 -16.05
C LEU A 11 -14.52 1.95 -15.70
N PHE A 12 -15.54 2.55 -16.32
CA PHE A 12 -15.98 3.91 -16.01
C PHE A 12 -16.55 4.04 -14.60
N VAL A 13 -17.26 3.02 -14.10
CA VAL A 13 -17.77 2.98 -12.73
C VAL A 13 -16.63 2.83 -11.73
N ILE A 14 -15.64 1.97 -12.01
CA ILE A 14 -14.45 1.82 -11.15
C ILE A 14 -13.63 3.12 -11.14
N ILE A 15 -13.41 3.74 -12.30
CA ILE A 15 -12.73 5.04 -12.41
C ILE A 15 -13.55 6.12 -11.68
N LYS A 16 -14.87 6.17 -11.82
CA LYS A 16 -15.71 7.11 -11.06
C LYS A 16 -15.68 6.85 -9.56
N VAL A 17 -15.68 5.60 -9.12
CA VAL A 17 -15.58 5.27 -7.69
C VAL A 17 -14.22 5.69 -7.16
N LEU A 18 -13.12 5.46 -7.89
CA LEU A 18 -11.78 5.90 -7.50
C LEU A 18 -11.66 7.44 -7.49
N VAL A 19 -12.16 8.13 -8.53
CA VAL A 19 -12.11 9.59 -8.65
C VAL A 19 -13.05 10.30 -7.66
N LEU A 20 -14.25 9.76 -7.41
CA LEU A 20 -15.16 10.29 -6.38
C LEU A 20 -14.65 9.99 -4.96
N PHE A 21 -13.93 8.89 -4.77
CA PHE A 21 -13.22 8.63 -3.52
C PHE A 21 -12.11 9.67 -3.33
N ASP A 22 -11.37 10.03 -4.37
CA ASP A 22 -10.38 11.12 -4.31
C ASP A 22 -11.05 12.46 -3.95
N ASP A 23 -12.11 12.90 -4.61
CA ASP A 23 -12.75 14.20 -4.31
C ASP A 23 -13.38 14.23 -2.90
N PHE A 24 -14.05 13.16 -2.48
CA PHE A 24 -14.65 13.07 -1.16
C PHE A 24 -13.58 13.04 -0.06
N LEU A 25 -12.49 12.29 -0.27
CA LEU A 25 -11.42 12.12 0.69
C LEU A 25 -10.55 13.38 0.73
N VAL A 26 -10.27 14.04 -0.39
CA VAL A 26 -9.58 15.35 -0.49
C VAL A 26 -10.40 16.47 0.17
N HIS A 27 -11.72 16.50 -0.05
CA HIS A 27 -12.58 17.51 0.58
C HIS A 27 -12.72 17.29 2.09
N LYS A 28 -12.72 16.03 2.56
CA LYS A 28 -12.59 15.74 3.99
C LYS A 28 -11.21 16.15 4.48
N LEU A 29 -10.12 15.74 3.83
CA LEU A 29 -8.73 16.06 4.20
C LEU A 29 -8.47 17.56 4.45
N ASN A 30 -9.20 18.45 3.78
CA ASN A 30 -9.12 19.90 3.99
C ASN A 30 -9.85 20.43 5.24
N GLN A 31 -10.71 19.64 5.88
CA GLN A 31 -11.60 20.08 6.97
C GLN A 31 -11.25 19.56 8.38
N ILE A 32 -10.43 18.50 8.50
CA ILE A 32 -9.93 18.00 9.79
C ILE A 32 -8.40 18.12 9.79
N SER A 33 -7.79 18.37 10.96
CA SER A 33 -6.35 18.51 11.05
C SER A 33 -5.62 17.28 10.46
N ARG A 34 -4.54 17.51 9.70
CA ARG A 34 -3.77 16.45 9.02
C ARG A 34 -3.36 15.31 9.97
N ASN A 35 -3.19 15.63 11.27
CA ASN A 35 -2.84 14.69 12.33
C ASN A 35 -4.02 13.80 12.80
N GLU A 36 -5.24 14.30 12.80
CA GLU A 36 -6.43 13.51 13.15
C GLU A 36 -6.81 12.54 12.03
N TYR A 37 -6.62 12.88 10.76
CA TYR A 37 -6.88 11.94 9.65
C TYR A 37 -5.96 10.72 9.65
N LEU A 38 -4.67 10.95 9.89
CA LEU A 38 -3.70 9.87 10.05
C LEU A 38 -4.08 8.95 11.23
N CYS A 39 -4.71 9.48 12.29
CA CYS A 39 -5.27 8.70 13.39
C CYS A 39 -6.45 7.82 12.93
N PHE A 40 -7.36 8.33 12.10
CA PHE A 40 -8.54 7.60 11.62
C PHE A 40 -8.22 6.49 10.61
N MET A 41 -7.11 6.60 9.88
CA MET A 41 -6.68 5.60 8.89
C MET A 41 -5.88 4.45 9.52
N ILE A 42 -5.33 4.64 10.72
CA ILE A 42 -4.60 3.59 11.44
C ILE A 42 -5.60 2.78 12.27
N VAL A 43 -5.80 1.52 11.88
CA VAL A 43 -6.64 0.56 12.59
C VAL A 43 -5.75 -0.37 13.40
N ILE A 44 -6.03 -0.53 14.68
CA ILE A 44 -5.29 -1.48 15.52
C ILE A 44 -6.07 -2.79 15.53
N CYS A 45 -5.49 -3.86 14.98
CA CYS A 45 -6.13 -5.17 14.96
C CYS A 45 -5.16 -6.30 15.29
N GLN A 46 -5.05 -6.61 16.59
CA GLN A 46 -4.25 -7.73 17.08
C GLN A 46 -4.71 -9.08 16.52
N ARG A 47 -6.02 -9.29 16.40
CA ARG A 47 -6.60 -10.60 16.05
C ARG A 47 -6.29 -11.02 14.62
N LEU A 48 -6.32 -10.08 13.67
CA LEU A 48 -6.01 -10.35 12.26
C LEU A 48 -4.54 -10.69 12.04
N LEU A 49 -3.64 -10.08 12.82
CA LEU A 49 -2.19 -10.22 12.66
C LEU A 49 -1.54 -11.19 13.66
N LYS A 50 -2.32 -11.83 14.54
CA LYS A 50 -1.83 -12.65 15.67
C LYS A 50 -0.89 -13.78 15.24
N ASN A 51 -1.17 -14.43 14.11
CA ASN A 51 -0.39 -15.57 13.62
C ASN A 51 0.63 -15.18 12.53
N THR A 52 0.85 -13.88 12.35
CA THR A 52 1.74 -13.36 11.32
C THR A 52 3.00 -12.78 11.95
N LYS A 53 4.14 -12.91 11.27
CA LYS A 53 5.41 -12.32 11.70
C LYS A 53 5.48 -10.80 11.47
N ILE A 54 4.52 -10.23 10.74
CA ILE A 54 4.49 -8.81 10.36
C ILE A 54 3.99 -7.92 11.51
N SER A 55 4.54 -6.71 11.58
CA SER A 55 4.20 -5.71 12.61
C SER A 55 3.03 -4.81 12.18
N GLY A 56 2.92 -4.55 10.88
CA GLY A 56 1.85 -3.81 10.24
C GLY A 56 1.52 -4.41 8.87
N ILE A 57 0.38 -3.99 8.32
CA ILE A 57 0.02 -4.20 6.92
C ILE A 57 -0.79 -3.01 6.43
N THR A 58 -0.49 -2.56 5.23
CA THR A 58 -1.26 -1.50 4.58
C THR A 58 -2.28 -2.10 3.61
N LEU A 59 -3.56 -1.87 3.89
CA LEU A 59 -4.68 -2.18 3.02
C LEU A 59 -5.47 -0.91 2.76
N PHE A 60 -5.22 -0.23 1.64
CA PHE A 60 -5.82 1.08 1.35
C PHE A 60 -7.34 1.10 1.63
N PRO A 61 -7.85 2.11 2.36
CA PRO A 61 -7.14 3.30 2.87
C PRO A 61 -6.52 3.13 4.27
N PHE A 62 -6.46 1.92 4.81
CA PHE A 62 -6.10 1.67 6.21
C PHE A 62 -4.68 1.12 6.39
N ILE A 63 -4.04 1.54 7.49
CA ILE A 63 -2.83 0.90 8.01
C ILE A 63 -3.26 0.06 9.21
N ILE A 64 -3.11 -1.24 9.13
CA ILE A 64 -3.47 -2.16 10.20
C ILE A 64 -2.22 -2.49 11.00
N LEU A 65 -2.20 -2.09 12.27
CA LEU A 65 -1.09 -2.38 13.17
C LEU A 65 -1.43 -3.55 14.09
N ARG A 66 -0.43 -4.41 14.32
CA ARG A 66 -0.60 -5.55 15.21
C ARG A 66 -0.73 -5.12 16.66
N LYS A 67 -0.01 -4.09 17.11
CA LYS A 67 -0.02 -3.61 18.51
C LYS A 67 -0.17 -2.10 18.57
N PRO A 68 -0.79 -1.55 19.63
CA PRO A 68 -0.92 -0.11 19.79
C PRO A 68 0.45 0.59 19.91
N GLU A 69 1.47 -0.07 20.49
CA GLU A 69 2.81 0.53 20.63
C GLU A 69 3.42 0.93 19.27
N TYR A 70 3.17 0.15 18.22
CA TYR A 70 3.68 0.37 16.87
C TYR A 70 3.20 1.66 16.21
N ARG A 71 2.15 2.28 16.76
CA ARG A 71 1.69 3.59 16.29
C ARG A 71 2.73 4.69 16.55
N HIS A 72 3.59 4.49 17.54
CA HIS A 72 4.65 5.44 17.91
C HIS A 72 5.99 5.10 17.28
N ASP A 73 6.06 4.04 16.44
CA ASP A 73 7.27 3.69 15.68
C ASP A 73 7.27 4.48 14.37
N PRO A 74 8.09 5.55 14.25
CA PRO A 74 8.07 6.39 13.06
C PRO A 74 8.58 5.66 11.81
N ILE A 75 9.47 4.66 11.98
CA ILE A 75 10.05 3.90 10.87
C ILE A 75 8.98 3.00 10.27
N LEU A 76 8.29 2.22 11.12
CA LEU A 76 7.18 1.37 10.66
C LEU A 76 6.06 2.20 10.04
N ILE A 77 5.65 3.30 10.68
CA ILE A 77 4.60 4.15 10.13
C ILE A 77 5.01 4.71 8.77
N ASN A 78 6.28 5.10 8.58
CA ASN A 78 6.76 5.58 7.30
C ASN A 78 6.75 4.46 6.25
N HIS A 79 7.19 3.25 6.60
CA HIS A 79 7.12 2.06 5.74
C HIS A 79 5.69 1.82 5.22
N GLU A 80 4.70 1.83 6.11
CA GLU A 80 3.29 1.63 5.76
C GLU A 80 2.74 2.79 4.90
N LYS A 81 3.16 4.03 5.16
CA LYS A 81 2.79 5.18 4.31
C LYS A 81 3.38 5.07 2.89
N ILE A 82 4.58 4.50 2.74
CA ILE A 82 5.15 4.21 1.42
C ILE A 82 4.26 3.24 0.65
N HIS A 83 3.73 2.20 1.30
CA HIS A 83 2.77 1.29 0.67
C HIS A 83 1.46 1.98 0.28
N LEU A 84 0.93 2.90 1.09
CA LEU A 84 -0.25 3.68 0.70
C LEU A 84 0.01 4.47 -0.59
N ARG A 85 1.18 5.10 -0.70
CA ARG A 85 1.55 5.85 -1.92
C ARG A 85 1.72 4.94 -3.13
N GLN A 86 2.37 3.79 -2.97
CA GLN A 86 2.51 2.79 -4.03
C GLN A 86 1.15 2.25 -4.48
N GLN A 87 0.23 1.98 -3.55
CA GLN A 87 -1.14 1.53 -3.85
C GLN A 87 -1.89 2.57 -4.69
N LEU A 88 -1.84 3.85 -4.31
CA LEU A 88 -2.44 4.93 -5.08
C LEU A 88 -1.83 5.07 -6.48
N GLU A 89 -0.51 4.97 -6.61
CA GLU A 89 0.19 5.10 -7.90
C GLU A 89 -0.16 4.02 -8.91
N LEU A 90 -0.58 2.84 -8.45
CA LEU A 90 -1.01 1.72 -9.28
C LEU A 90 -2.52 1.48 -9.21
N LEU A 91 -3.31 2.54 -8.98
CA LEU A 91 -4.78 2.50 -8.95
C LEU A 91 -5.36 1.41 -8.02
N ILE A 92 -4.63 1.07 -6.96
CA ILE A 92 -4.90 0.06 -5.92
C ILE A 92 -4.98 -1.37 -6.46
N ILE A 93 -5.83 -1.63 -7.46
CA ILE A 93 -6.03 -2.95 -8.04
C ILE A 93 -4.78 -3.46 -8.75
N PHE A 94 -4.08 -2.62 -9.52
CA PHE A 94 -2.87 -3.06 -10.21
C PHE A 94 -1.72 -3.25 -9.23
N PHE A 95 -1.70 -2.53 -8.10
CA PHE A 95 -0.74 -2.79 -7.03
C PHE A 95 -0.87 -4.22 -6.51
N TYR A 96 -2.06 -4.64 -6.10
CA TYR A 96 -2.25 -5.99 -5.53
C TYR A 96 -1.96 -7.10 -6.55
N LEU A 97 -2.38 -6.92 -7.81
CA LEU A 97 -2.07 -7.86 -8.88
C LEU A 97 -0.56 -7.98 -9.08
N TRP A 98 0.15 -6.86 -9.21
CA TRP A 98 1.61 -6.86 -9.40
C TRP A 98 2.34 -7.46 -8.20
N TYR A 99 1.94 -7.07 -6.99
CA TYR A 99 2.53 -7.53 -5.73
C TYR A 99 2.47 -9.06 -5.63
N VAL A 100 1.28 -9.64 -5.89
CA VAL A 100 1.08 -11.10 -5.83
C VAL A 100 1.85 -11.82 -6.94
N MET A 101 1.84 -11.29 -8.17
CA MET A 101 2.61 -11.87 -9.28
C MET A 101 4.11 -11.88 -8.98
N GLU A 102 4.66 -10.76 -8.51
CA GLU A 102 6.08 -10.65 -8.16
C GLU A 102 6.42 -11.58 -6.99
N TYR A 103 5.56 -11.65 -5.96
CA TYR A 103 5.76 -12.57 -4.84
C TYR A 103 5.88 -14.02 -5.31
N TYR A 104 4.95 -14.50 -6.14
CA TYR A 104 5.00 -15.88 -6.63
C TYR A 104 6.22 -16.13 -7.50
N TYR A 105 6.56 -15.19 -8.41
CA TYR A 105 7.78 -15.29 -9.21
C TYR A 105 9.03 -15.43 -8.33
N ARG A 106 9.18 -14.58 -7.30
CA ARG A 106 10.29 -14.65 -6.35
C ARG A 106 10.24 -15.91 -5.50
N LEU A 107 9.06 -16.39 -5.12
CA LEU A 107 8.88 -17.62 -4.36
C LEU A 107 9.34 -18.85 -5.14
N PHE A 108 8.99 -18.95 -6.42
CA PHE A 108 9.47 -20.02 -7.29
C PHE A 108 11.00 -19.98 -7.47
N LYS A 109 11.57 -18.78 -7.59
CA LYS A 109 13.02 -18.58 -7.78
C LYS A 109 13.84 -18.86 -6.51
N LEU A 110 13.40 -18.35 -5.37
CA LEU A 110 14.17 -18.34 -4.12
C LEU A 110 13.81 -19.51 -3.19
N LYS A 111 12.65 -20.15 -3.37
CA LYS A 111 12.12 -21.27 -2.56
C LYS A 111 12.06 -20.97 -1.04
N ASN A 112 12.10 -19.71 -0.66
CA ASN A 112 12.02 -19.25 0.73
C ASN A 112 11.03 -18.10 0.81
N ARG A 113 10.00 -18.25 1.65
CA ARG A 113 8.88 -17.29 1.76
C ARG A 113 9.32 -15.92 2.27
N ASP A 114 10.18 -15.90 3.29
CA ASP A 114 10.64 -14.66 3.92
C ASP A 114 11.58 -13.89 2.96
N LEU A 115 12.46 -14.61 2.24
CA LEU A 115 13.31 -14.00 1.21
C LEU A 115 12.50 -13.54 0.00
N ALA A 116 11.50 -14.31 -0.44
CA ALA A 116 10.63 -13.93 -1.54
C ALA A 116 9.86 -12.65 -1.24
N TYR A 117 9.28 -12.56 -0.04
CA TYR A 117 8.62 -11.36 0.45
C TYR A 117 9.55 -10.15 0.43
N ARG A 118 10.72 -10.24 1.09
CA ARG A 118 11.70 -9.15 1.13
C ARG A 118 12.29 -8.78 -0.23
N SER A 119 12.13 -9.64 -1.24
CA SER A 119 12.64 -9.41 -2.59
C SER A 119 11.62 -8.75 -3.53
N ILE A 120 10.37 -8.56 -3.09
CA ILE A 120 9.37 -7.81 -3.86
C ILE A 120 9.85 -6.37 -4.01
N SER A 121 9.76 -5.80 -5.21
CA SER A 121 10.25 -4.45 -5.51
C SER A 121 9.65 -3.38 -4.58
N PHE A 122 8.36 -3.48 -4.27
CA PHE A 122 7.67 -2.58 -3.34
C PHE A 122 8.22 -2.66 -1.91
N GLU A 123 8.43 -3.87 -1.39
CA GLU A 123 9.01 -4.11 -0.06
C GLU A 123 10.45 -3.60 -0.01
N ARG A 124 11.24 -3.86 -1.05
CA ARG A 124 12.63 -3.39 -1.14
C ARG A 124 12.72 -1.87 -1.13
N GLU A 125 11.81 -1.20 -1.84
CA GLU A 125 11.71 0.25 -1.81
C GLU A 125 11.35 0.74 -0.40
N ALA A 126 10.32 0.17 0.21
CA ALA A 126 9.86 0.56 1.54
C ALA A 126 10.95 0.38 2.59
N TYR A 127 11.60 -0.79 2.64
CA TYR A 127 12.74 -1.05 3.53
C TYR A 127 13.94 -0.13 3.28
N ALA A 128 14.20 0.25 2.03
CA ALA A 128 15.33 1.14 1.72
C ALA A 128 15.09 2.58 2.19
N MET A 129 13.83 2.99 2.34
CA MET A 129 13.45 4.39 2.56
C MET A 129 12.66 4.62 3.86
N GLU A 130 12.33 3.58 4.61
CA GLU A 130 11.56 3.65 5.87
C GLU A 130 12.20 4.56 6.92
N ALA A 131 13.52 4.69 6.94
CA ALA A 131 14.25 5.57 7.86
C ALA A 131 14.31 7.04 7.40
N ASN A 132 13.86 7.36 6.17
CA ASN A 132 13.82 8.72 5.64
C ASN A 132 12.41 9.31 5.75
N PRO A 133 12.13 10.18 6.74
CA PRO A 133 10.79 10.72 6.97
C PRO A 133 10.29 11.61 5.82
N ASP A 134 11.21 12.24 5.08
CA ASP A 134 10.89 13.19 4.01
C ASP A 134 10.85 12.49 2.64
N TYR A 135 10.98 11.16 2.61
CA TYR A 135 11.01 10.38 1.38
C TYR A 135 9.76 10.61 0.53
N LEU A 136 8.58 10.57 1.14
CA LEU A 136 7.31 10.68 0.43
C LEU A 136 7.10 12.03 -0.26
N GLU A 137 7.70 13.10 0.27
CA GLU A 137 7.60 14.45 -0.31
C GLU A 137 8.42 14.56 -1.60
N ASN A 138 9.54 13.84 -1.67
CA ASN A 138 10.50 13.88 -2.78
C ASN A 138 10.48 12.61 -3.65
N ARG A 139 9.55 11.70 -3.40
CA ARG A 139 9.49 10.40 -4.06
C ARG A 139 9.04 10.56 -5.51
N ASN A 140 9.89 10.15 -6.45
CA ASN A 140 9.52 10.08 -7.86
C ASN A 140 8.44 9.01 -8.10
N HIS A 141 7.55 9.27 -9.05
CA HIS A 141 6.56 8.29 -9.49
C HIS A 141 7.24 7.00 -9.93
N TRP A 142 6.67 5.89 -9.46
CA TRP A 142 7.09 4.54 -9.83
C TRP A 142 8.54 4.22 -9.44
N SER A 143 9.02 4.79 -8.33
CA SER A 143 10.39 4.53 -7.83
C SER A 143 10.69 3.06 -7.55
N PHE A 144 9.66 2.22 -7.30
CA PHE A 144 9.79 0.77 -7.13
C PHE A 144 10.47 0.06 -8.32
N TRP A 145 10.40 0.59 -9.55
CA TRP A 145 11.06 -0.01 -10.73
C TRP A 145 12.57 -0.19 -10.52
N LYS A 146 13.21 0.69 -9.75
CA LYS A 146 14.64 0.60 -9.41
C LYS A 146 14.99 -0.68 -8.64
N TYR A 147 13.99 -1.31 -8.02
CA TYR A 147 14.12 -2.45 -7.12
C TYR A 147 13.63 -3.78 -7.72
N ILE A 148 13.28 -3.82 -9.01
CA ILE A 148 12.84 -5.06 -9.70
C ILE A 148 13.99 -6.03 -10.02
N LYS A 149 15.24 -5.63 -9.79
CA LYS A 149 16.44 -6.46 -10.04
C LYS A 149 16.40 -7.83 -9.35
#